data_AF-A0A8C9VN11-F1
#
_entry.id   AF-A0A8C9VN11-F1
#
_cell.length_a   1.000
_cell.length_b   1.000
_cell.length_c   1.000
_cell.angle_alpha   90.00
_cell.angle_beta   90.00
_cell.angle_gamma   90.00
#
_symmetry.space_group_name_H-M   'P 1'
#
loop_
_entity.id
_entity.type
_entity.pdbx_description
1 polymer ?
#
loop_
_entity_poly.entity_id
_entity_poly.type
_entity_poly.pdbx_seq_one_letter_code
_entity_poly.pdbx_strand_id
1 'polypeptide(L)'
;CAACHPGARCVSEHGLHFCRCLEGFAGNGTHCSDLNECDLASERCPEFSRCVNTEGSFSCRCWDGYRDNETQCLDVDECLNRTTCPEHSTCVNMMGGYRCPCNPGFESSGMLCEDADECLNAERDGLCDNGTCINVLGSFRCLCDSGFKSNGTGCTDVDECTENAVPCRANSSCVNFIGSYECPCDAGFVSNGTECGDEDECGGLQSKLYPFGEEVGDRMVKPDGADTNSPYISPPLGFPFFGKLFDRLYVSVLRASSQVELIHGPGCWLLNHCPCPSFCPSRPVLRQRLHPVPVS
;
A
#
# COMPACT_ATOMS: atom_id res chain seq x y z
N CYS A 1 -27.84 87.99 35.16
CA CYS A 1 -27.62 87.21 33.92
C CYS A 1 -28.93 86.56 33.47
N ALA A 2 -29.88 87.35 32.96
CA ALA A 2 -31.24 86.85 32.71
C ALA A 2 -31.45 86.25 31.29
N ALA A 3 -30.41 86.19 30.46
CA ALA A 3 -30.53 85.86 29.03
C ALA A 3 -29.42 84.94 28.49
N CYS A 4 -28.80 84.11 29.35
CA CYS A 4 -27.83 83.12 28.86
C CYS A 4 -28.54 81.92 28.22
N HIS A 5 -27.89 81.28 27.24
CA HIS A 5 -28.37 80.03 26.66
C HIS A 5 -28.49 78.94 27.73
N PRO A 6 -29.41 77.96 27.62
CA PRO A 6 -29.48 76.82 28.56
C PRO A 6 -28.16 76.05 28.68
N GLY A 7 -27.42 75.92 27.58
CA GLY A 7 -26.07 75.35 27.54
C GLY A 7 -24.94 76.32 27.90
N ALA A 8 -25.19 77.38 28.68
CA ALA A 8 -24.19 78.36 29.09
C ALA A 8 -24.28 78.68 30.58
N ARG A 9 -23.13 78.99 31.20
CA ARG A 9 -23.04 79.52 32.56
C ARG A 9 -22.80 81.02 32.55
N CYS A 10 -23.37 81.73 33.51
CA CYS A 10 -22.99 83.13 33.72
C CYS A 10 -21.68 83.24 34.50
N VAL A 11 -20.76 84.06 34.00
CA VAL A 11 -19.49 84.39 34.66
C VAL A 11 -19.49 85.88 34.96
N SER A 12 -19.00 86.24 36.16
CA SER A 12 -18.88 87.63 36.60
C SER A 12 -17.42 87.96 36.86
N GLU A 13 -16.82 88.82 36.05
CA GLU A 13 -15.43 89.27 36.21
C GLU A 13 -15.39 90.79 36.23
N HIS A 14 -14.64 91.36 37.19
CA HIS A 14 -14.44 92.82 37.33
C HIS A 14 -15.74 93.66 37.30
N GLY A 15 -16.86 93.12 37.80
CA GLY A 15 -18.16 93.81 37.82
C GLY A 15 -18.96 93.76 36.51
N LEU A 16 -18.48 93.04 35.49
CA LEU A 16 -19.21 92.76 34.26
C LEU A 16 -19.76 91.32 34.28
N HIS A 17 -20.96 91.14 33.74
CA HIS A 17 -21.61 89.84 33.62
C HIS A 17 -21.68 89.41 32.15
N PHE A 18 -21.12 88.25 31.82
CA PHE A 18 -21.21 87.68 30.48
C PHE A 18 -21.53 86.19 30.55
N CYS A 19 -22.12 85.67 29.48
CA CYS A 19 -22.45 84.26 29.35
C CYS A 19 -21.30 83.52 28.66
N ARG A 20 -20.96 82.33 29.15
CA ARG A 20 -19.97 81.45 28.51
C ARG A 20 -20.59 80.07 28.32
N CYS A 21 -20.49 79.52 27.12
CA CYS A 21 -20.97 78.16 26.84
C CYS A 21 -20.33 77.15 27.82
N LEU A 22 -21.10 76.14 28.19
CA LEU A 22 -20.61 75.01 28.98
C LEU A 22 -19.56 74.23 28.18
N GLU A 23 -18.79 73.39 28.89
CA GLU A 23 -17.88 72.45 28.24
C GLU A 23 -18.66 71.51 27.30
N GLY A 24 -18.09 71.18 26.14
CA GLY A 24 -18.80 70.46 25.07
C GLY A 24 -19.70 71.33 24.18
N PHE A 25 -19.78 72.65 24.40
CA PHE A 25 -20.56 73.57 23.57
C PHE A 25 -19.74 74.73 23.04
N ALA A 26 -20.01 75.15 21.81
CA ALA A 26 -19.39 76.30 21.16
C ALA A 26 -20.42 77.40 20.84
N GLY A 27 -20.01 78.67 20.94
CA GLY A 27 -20.87 79.81 20.64
C GLY A 27 -20.53 81.07 21.41
N ASN A 28 -21.46 82.02 21.45
CA ASN A 28 -21.25 83.34 22.06
C ASN A 28 -21.81 83.45 23.51
N GLY A 29 -22.24 82.34 24.10
CA GLY A 29 -22.84 82.27 25.45
C GLY A 29 -24.34 82.59 25.53
N THR A 30 -24.89 83.31 24.56
CA THR A 30 -26.36 83.51 24.42
C THR A 30 -26.98 82.56 23.39
N HIS A 31 -26.16 82.06 22.47
CA HIS A 31 -26.44 80.95 21.58
C HIS A 31 -25.26 79.98 21.66
N CYS A 32 -25.51 78.75 22.12
CA CYS A 32 -24.51 77.71 22.21
C CYS A 32 -25.02 76.48 21.45
N SER A 33 -24.23 75.99 20.52
CA SER A 33 -24.47 74.73 19.84
C SER A 33 -23.53 73.67 20.40
N ASP A 34 -24.01 72.44 20.40
CA ASP A 34 -23.19 71.28 20.66
C ASP A 34 -21.94 71.27 19.76
N LEU A 35 -20.79 70.92 20.33
CA LEU A 35 -19.54 70.82 19.61
C LEU A 35 -19.32 69.35 19.25
N ASN A 36 -19.26 69.04 17.96
CA ASN A 36 -19.04 67.66 17.53
C ASN A 36 -17.58 67.26 17.75
N GLU A 37 -17.30 66.56 18.85
CA GLU A 37 -15.93 66.11 19.16
C GLU A 37 -15.41 65.09 18.14
N CYS A 38 -16.29 64.38 17.42
CA CYS A 38 -15.90 63.40 16.39
C CYS A 38 -15.33 64.05 15.12
N ASP A 39 -15.59 65.34 14.89
CA ASP A 39 -15.01 66.09 13.77
C ASP A 39 -13.66 66.74 14.15
N LEU A 40 -13.28 66.67 15.44
CA LEU A 40 -12.03 67.25 15.96
C LEU A 40 -10.90 66.22 15.93
N ALA A 41 -9.77 66.57 15.32
CA ALA A 41 -8.61 65.68 15.14
C ALA A 41 -7.83 65.34 16.43
N SER A 42 -8.28 65.81 17.60
CA SER A 42 -7.55 65.73 18.86
C SER A 42 -8.03 64.62 19.81
N GLU A 43 -9.25 64.13 19.68
CA GLU A 43 -9.84 63.16 20.63
C GLU A 43 -9.87 61.76 20.02
N ARG A 44 -9.06 60.87 20.60
CA ARG A 44 -8.85 59.50 20.11
C ARG A 44 -9.72 58.53 20.91
N CYS A 45 -10.81 58.07 20.30
CA CYS A 45 -11.44 56.84 20.77
C CYS A 45 -10.45 55.67 20.72
N PRO A 46 -10.61 54.62 21.56
CA PRO A 46 -9.76 53.44 21.55
C PRO A 46 -9.69 52.76 20.17
N GLU A 47 -8.66 51.95 19.94
CA GLU A 47 -8.59 51.12 18.73
C GLU A 47 -9.85 50.23 18.62
N PHE A 48 -10.28 49.95 17.38
CA PHE A 48 -11.50 49.17 17.08
C PHE A 48 -12.80 49.78 17.62
N SER A 49 -12.88 51.10 17.67
CA SER A 49 -14.09 51.82 18.09
C SER A 49 -14.39 52.99 17.15
N ARG A 50 -15.62 53.50 17.25
CA ARG A 50 -16.06 54.71 16.54
C ARG A 50 -16.54 55.76 17.54
N CYS A 51 -16.27 57.01 17.23
CA CYS A 51 -16.81 58.15 17.96
C CYS A 51 -18.30 58.32 17.64
N VAL A 52 -19.08 58.64 18.66
CA VAL A 52 -20.51 58.97 18.59
C VAL A 52 -20.70 60.27 19.36
N ASN A 53 -21.03 61.34 18.62
CA ASN A 53 -21.31 62.65 19.20
C ASN A 53 -22.58 62.59 20.06
N THR A 54 -22.53 63.23 21.23
CA THR A 54 -23.67 63.33 22.15
C THR A 54 -23.86 64.78 22.58
N GLU A 55 -25.04 65.15 23.08
CA GLU A 55 -25.23 66.55 23.46
C GLU A 55 -24.37 66.93 24.68
N GLY A 56 -23.40 67.82 24.47
CA GLY A 56 -22.46 68.32 25.47
C GLY A 56 -21.26 67.41 25.76
N SER A 57 -21.08 66.33 25.01
CA SER A 57 -19.92 65.42 25.14
C SER A 57 -19.87 64.43 23.96
N PHE A 58 -19.02 63.41 24.05
CA PHE A 58 -19.00 62.30 23.09
C PHE A 58 -18.91 60.96 23.82
N SER A 59 -19.24 59.90 23.09
CA SER A 59 -19.03 58.52 23.55
C SER A 59 -18.28 57.73 22.48
N CYS A 60 -17.46 56.77 22.92
CA CYS A 60 -16.81 55.83 22.03
C CYS A 60 -17.56 54.50 22.09
N ARG A 61 -17.89 53.95 20.93
CA ARG A 61 -18.57 52.66 20.81
C ARG A 61 -17.68 51.68 20.06
N CYS A 62 -17.41 50.52 20.64
CA CYS A 62 -16.69 49.44 19.98
C CYS A 62 -17.37 49.01 18.68
N TRP A 63 -16.58 48.58 17.70
CA TRP A 63 -17.09 47.95 16.49
C TRP A 63 -17.81 46.64 16.81
N ASP A 64 -18.65 46.18 15.89
CA ASP A 64 -19.30 44.88 16.05
C ASP A 64 -18.22 43.78 16.10
N GLY A 65 -18.41 42.78 16.97
CA GLY A 65 -17.38 41.77 17.28
C GLY A 65 -16.37 42.19 18.36
N TYR A 66 -16.48 43.40 18.94
CA TYR A 66 -15.64 43.86 20.04
C TYR A 66 -16.47 44.20 21.27
N ARG A 67 -15.92 43.92 22.46
CA ARG A 67 -16.49 44.27 23.75
C ARG A 67 -15.67 45.35 24.45
N ASP A 68 -16.36 46.22 25.15
CA ASP A 68 -15.72 47.23 25.99
C ASP A 68 -15.17 46.60 27.28
N ASN A 69 -13.93 46.94 27.62
CA ASN A 69 -13.26 46.54 28.87
C ASN A 69 -12.79 47.78 29.65
N GLU A 70 -13.62 48.84 29.67
CA GLU A 70 -13.44 50.14 30.35
C GLU A 70 -12.34 51.04 29.77
N THR A 71 -11.28 50.47 29.19
CA THR A 71 -10.14 51.21 28.64
C THR A 71 -9.92 51.00 27.15
N GLN A 72 -10.44 49.90 26.59
CA GLN A 72 -10.20 49.50 25.22
C GLN A 72 -11.28 48.55 24.72
N CYS A 73 -11.43 48.48 23.39
CA CYS A 73 -12.28 47.50 22.73
C CYS A 73 -11.46 46.23 22.47
N LEU A 74 -11.86 45.15 23.14
CA LEU A 74 -11.25 43.84 22.98
C LEU A 74 -12.09 42.98 22.05
N ASP A 75 -11.40 42.22 21.22
CA ASP A 75 -12.02 41.20 20.38
C ASP A 75 -12.87 40.23 21.22
N VAL A 76 -14.05 39.88 20.72
CA VAL A 76 -14.92 38.88 21.33
C VAL A 76 -14.57 37.53 20.75
N ASP A 77 -14.06 36.62 21.57
CA ASP A 77 -13.80 35.26 21.12
C ASP A 77 -15.11 34.46 21.00
N GLU A 78 -15.68 34.40 19.80
CA GLU A 78 -16.92 33.65 19.57
C GLU A 78 -16.72 32.13 19.66
N CYS A 79 -15.48 31.64 19.58
CA CYS A 79 -15.16 30.21 19.67
C CYS A 79 -15.22 29.66 21.10
N LEU A 80 -15.31 30.53 22.11
CA LEU A 80 -15.63 30.12 23.48
C LEU A 80 -17.05 29.54 23.59
N ASN A 81 -17.94 29.88 22.65
CA ASN A 81 -19.26 29.30 22.56
C ASN A 81 -19.26 28.09 21.60
N ARG A 82 -19.67 26.92 22.12
CA ARG A 82 -19.70 25.66 21.37
C ARG A 82 -20.72 25.63 20.23
N THR A 83 -21.74 26.48 20.25
CA THR A 83 -22.80 26.50 19.22
C THR A 83 -22.53 27.48 18.09
N THR A 84 -21.38 28.15 18.10
CA THR A 84 -21.01 29.20 17.12
C THR A 84 -20.86 28.65 15.71
N CYS A 85 -20.37 27.41 15.59
CA CYS A 85 -20.08 26.76 14.32
C CYS A 85 -20.95 25.51 14.10
N PRO A 86 -21.27 25.15 12.85
CA PRO A 86 -22.04 23.95 12.53
C PRO A 86 -21.27 22.68 12.90
N GLU A 87 -21.98 21.54 12.97
CA GLU A 87 -21.31 20.24 13.13
C GLU A 87 -20.28 20.00 12.01
N HIS A 88 -19.26 19.19 12.31
CA HIS A 88 -18.16 18.90 11.40
C HIS A 88 -17.35 20.12 10.90
N SER A 89 -17.31 21.19 11.70
CA SER A 89 -16.46 22.35 11.46
C SER A 89 -15.66 22.72 12.71
N THR A 90 -14.57 23.46 12.50
CA THR A 90 -13.72 23.96 13.59
C THR A 90 -13.79 25.47 13.64
N CYS A 91 -14.15 26.03 14.80
CA CYS A 91 -14.19 27.47 14.99
C CYS A 91 -12.77 28.06 15.03
N VAL A 92 -12.55 29.14 14.28
CA VAL A 92 -11.32 29.93 14.30
C VAL A 92 -11.67 31.39 14.58
N ASN A 93 -11.26 31.88 15.75
CA ASN A 93 -11.46 33.26 16.15
C ASN A 93 -10.59 34.20 15.29
N MET A 94 -11.14 35.36 14.92
CA MET A 94 -10.47 36.41 14.17
C MET A 94 -10.77 37.77 14.79
N MET A 95 -9.96 38.77 14.44
CA MET A 95 -10.23 40.14 14.88
C MET A 95 -11.56 40.65 14.30
N GLY A 96 -12.56 40.87 15.16
CA GLY A 96 -13.89 41.36 14.83
C GLY A 96 -14.88 40.30 14.35
N GLY A 97 -14.59 39.02 14.57
CA GLY A 97 -15.50 37.93 14.22
C GLY A 97 -14.82 36.56 14.15
N TYR A 98 -15.45 35.60 13.46
CA TYR A 98 -14.95 34.23 13.40
C TYR A 98 -15.18 33.59 12.03
N ARG A 99 -14.53 32.44 11.80
CA ARG A 99 -14.88 31.54 10.71
C ARG A 99 -15.05 30.11 11.20
N CYS A 100 -15.81 29.33 10.44
CA CYS A 100 -16.05 27.91 10.68
C CYS A 100 -15.64 27.08 9.46
N PRO A 101 -14.34 26.90 9.17
CA PRO A 101 -13.90 25.97 8.14
C PRO A 101 -14.41 24.55 8.45
N CYS A 102 -14.89 23.86 7.42
CA CYS A 102 -15.24 22.45 7.51
C CYS A 102 -13.99 21.62 7.84
N ASN A 103 -14.20 20.56 8.63
CA ASN A 103 -13.16 19.61 8.95
C ASN A 103 -12.75 18.82 7.70
N PRO A 104 -11.55 18.22 7.65
CA PRO A 104 -11.15 17.34 6.54
C PRO A 104 -12.19 16.24 6.29
N GLY A 105 -12.50 15.97 5.02
CA GLY A 105 -13.56 15.04 4.61
C GLY A 105 -14.96 15.64 4.53
N PHE A 106 -15.10 16.96 4.74
CA PHE A 106 -16.37 17.67 4.64
C PHE A 106 -16.26 18.86 3.69
N GLU A 107 -17.33 19.14 2.96
CA GLU A 107 -17.45 20.29 2.06
C GLU A 107 -18.52 21.27 2.52
N SER A 108 -18.36 22.54 2.13
CA SER A 108 -19.28 23.60 2.53
C SER A 108 -20.56 23.57 1.69
N SER A 109 -21.68 23.30 2.34
CA SER A 109 -23.02 23.33 1.76
C SER A 109 -23.81 24.48 2.42
N GLY A 110 -23.60 25.70 1.89
CA GLY A 110 -24.15 26.92 2.48
C GLY A 110 -23.51 27.27 3.84
N MET A 111 -24.26 27.12 4.93
CA MET A 111 -23.78 27.31 6.31
C MET A 111 -23.49 25.99 7.04
N LEU A 112 -23.63 24.84 6.36
CA LEU A 112 -23.39 23.52 6.93
C LEU A 112 -22.13 22.91 6.31
N CYS A 113 -21.55 21.95 7.04
CA CYS A 113 -20.49 21.09 6.54
C CYS A 113 -21.09 19.71 6.30
N GLU A 114 -21.21 19.33 5.03
CA GLU A 114 -21.73 18.05 4.60
C GLU A 114 -20.57 17.13 4.21
N ASP A 115 -20.81 15.83 4.33
CA ASP A 115 -19.83 14.80 3.99
C ASP A 115 -19.40 14.94 2.52
N ALA A 116 -18.09 15.00 2.28
CA ALA A 116 -17.57 15.07 0.93
C ALA A 116 -17.54 13.67 0.33
N ASP A 117 -18.41 13.39 -0.64
CA ASP A 117 -18.46 12.06 -1.27
C ASP A 117 -17.32 11.91 -2.29
N GLU A 118 -16.20 11.33 -1.85
CA GLU A 118 -15.04 11.10 -2.72
C GLU A 118 -15.31 10.03 -3.80
N CYS A 119 -16.39 9.24 -3.66
CA CYS A 119 -16.73 8.19 -4.61
C CYS A 119 -17.48 8.72 -5.86
N LEU A 120 -18.01 9.95 -5.85
CA LEU A 120 -18.71 10.53 -7.00
C LEU A 120 -17.88 10.57 -8.29
N ASN A 121 -16.56 10.74 -8.17
CA ASN A 121 -15.63 10.78 -9.29
C ASN A 121 -14.53 9.70 -9.19
N ALA A 122 -14.76 8.63 -8.43
CA ALA A 122 -13.74 7.61 -8.14
C ALA A 122 -13.01 7.10 -9.39
N GLU A 123 -13.75 6.78 -10.46
CA GLU A 123 -13.15 6.25 -11.70
C GLU A 123 -12.30 7.28 -12.47
N ARG A 124 -12.64 8.56 -12.38
CA ARG A 124 -11.90 9.63 -13.07
C ARG A 124 -10.60 9.95 -12.33
N ASP A 125 -10.62 9.86 -11.01
CA ASP A 125 -9.52 10.28 -10.14
C ASP A 125 -8.60 9.10 -9.75
N GLY A 126 -8.85 7.89 -10.29
CA GLY A 126 -8.06 6.68 -10.02
C GLY A 126 -8.21 6.19 -8.57
N LEU A 127 -9.37 6.46 -7.96
CA LEU A 127 -9.63 6.12 -6.58
C LEU A 127 -10.07 4.66 -6.47
N CYS A 128 -9.47 3.92 -5.54
CA CYS A 128 -9.74 2.50 -5.34
C CYS A 128 -9.50 1.61 -6.58
N ASP A 129 -8.43 1.86 -7.36
CA ASP A 129 -8.03 0.96 -8.46
C ASP A 129 -7.97 -0.51 -8.00
N ASN A 130 -8.59 -1.43 -8.74
CA ASN A 130 -8.81 -2.84 -8.36
C ASN A 130 -9.68 -3.02 -7.10
N GLY A 131 -10.72 -2.20 -6.98
CA GLY A 131 -11.72 -2.29 -5.93
C GLY A 131 -12.92 -1.38 -6.17
N THR A 132 -13.83 -1.39 -5.20
CA THR A 132 -15.03 -0.54 -5.19
C THR A 132 -14.92 0.52 -4.10
N CYS A 133 -15.14 1.78 -4.46
CA CYS A 133 -15.19 2.89 -3.51
C CYS A 133 -16.48 2.86 -2.68
N ILE A 134 -16.36 3.05 -1.36
CA ILE A 134 -17.47 3.16 -0.43
C ILE A 134 -17.29 4.45 0.38
N ASN A 135 -18.20 5.40 0.19
CA ASN A 135 -18.23 6.65 0.94
C ASN A 135 -18.59 6.39 2.41
N VAL A 136 -17.92 7.07 3.35
CA VAL A 136 -18.17 6.97 4.79
C VAL A 136 -18.09 8.37 5.43
N LEU A 137 -18.76 8.59 6.56
CA LEU A 137 -18.75 9.93 7.16
C LEU A 137 -17.32 10.43 7.48
N GLY A 138 -16.90 11.51 6.82
CA GLY A 138 -15.61 12.18 6.91
C GLY A 138 -14.48 11.54 6.09
N SER A 139 -14.74 10.52 5.26
CA SER A 139 -13.75 9.88 4.39
C SER A 139 -14.35 8.87 3.40
N PHE A 140 -13.53 8.00 2.83
CA PHE A 140 -13.98 6.85 2.05
C PHE A 140 -13.15 5.62 2.42
N ARG A 141 -13.59 4.44 1.98
CA ARG A 141 -12.79 3.22 2.03
C ARG A 141 -12.94 2.42 0.75
N CYS A 142 -11.87 1.73 0.37
CA CYS A 142 -11.87 0.84 -0.78
C CYS A 142 -12.17 -0.60 -0.33
N LEU A 143 -13.21 -1.20 -0.91
CA LEU A 143 -13.42 -2.64 -0.87
C LEU A 143 -12.65 -3.27 -2.04
N CYS A 144 -11.51 -3.88 -1.73
CA CYS A 144 -10.62 -4.42 -2.75
C CYS A 144 -11.14 -5.72 -3.37
N ASP A 145 -10.86 -5.89 -4.66
CA ASP A 145 -11.16 -7.11 -5.39
C ASP A 145 -10.29 -8.28 -4.87
N SER A 146 -10.64 -9.51 -5.27
CA SER A 146 -9.87 -10.70 -4.90
C SER A 146 -8.43 -10.60 -5.42
N GLY A 147 -7.45 -10.96 -4.59
CA GLY A 147 -6.02 -10.79 -4.90
C GLY A 147 -5.46 -9.42 -4.51
N PHE A 148 -6.27 -8.52 -3.95
CA PHE A 148 -5.83 -7.19 -3.50
C PHE A 148 -6.14 -6.96 -2.02
N LYS A 149 -5.34 -6.11 -1.37
CA LYS A 149 -5.55 -5.65 0.01
C LYS A 149 -5.58 -4.13 0.08
N SER A 150 -6.36 -3.62 1.03
CA SER A 150 -6.49 -2.17 1.22
C SER A 150 -5.23 -1.59 1.86
N ASN A 151 -4.77 -0.45 1.34
CA ASN A 151 -3.71 0.38 1.95
C ASN A 151 -4.27 1.64 2.65
N GLY A 152 -5.60 1.71 2.84
CA GLY A 152 -6.31 2.89 3.32
C GLY A 152 -7.14 3.56 2.22
N THR A 153 -6.46 4.16 1.23
CA THR A 153 -7.11 4.95 0.16
C THR A 153 -7.10 4.27 -1.21
N GLY A 154 -6.55 3.05 -1.31
CA GLY A 154 -6.49 2.27 -2.53
C GLY A 154 -6.30 0.79 -2.25
N CYS A 155 -6.20 0.01 -3.33
CA CYS A 155 -5.99 -1.43 -3.28
C CYS A 155 -4.64 -1.78 -3.91
N THR A 156 -3.84 -2.55 -3.17
CA THR A 156 -2.53 -3.03 -3.62
C THR A 156 -2.58 -4.53 -3.79
N ASP A 157 -1.88 -5.01 -4.80
CA ASP A 157 -1.67 -6.43 -5.05
C ASP A 157 -1.17 -7.15 -3.78
N VAL A 158 -1.72 -8.33 -3.52
CA VAL A 158 -1.24 -9.23 -2.47
C VAL A 158 -0.17 -10.10 -3.11
N ASP A 159 1.06 -10.07 -2.59
CA ASP A 159 2.08 -10.99 -3.08
C ASP A 159 1.94 -12.32 -2.33
N GLU A 160 1.16 -13.25 -2.90
CA GLU A 160 0.92 -14.54 -2.23
C GLU A 160 2.22 -15.36 -2.08
N CYS A 161 3.23 -15.11 -2.91
CA CYS A 161 4.53 -15.79 -2.85
C CYS A 161 5.35 -15.39 -1.61
N THR A 162 5.14 -14.19 -1.09
CA THR A 162 5.86 -13.69 0.10
C THR A 162 5.01 -13.70 1.36
N GLU A 163 3.70 -13.47 1.24
CA GLU A 163 2.80 -13.37 2.39
C GLU A 163 2.34 -14.74 2.90
N ASN A 164 2.22 -15.75 2.02
CA ASN A 164 1.92 -17.13 2.42
C ASN A 164 3.20 -17.96 2.51
N ALA A 165 3.38 -18.69 3.62
CA ALA A 165 4.59 -19.49 3.83
C ALA A 165 4.71 -20.69 2.86
N VAL A 166 3.60 -21.19 2.32
CA VAL A 166 3.56 -22.31 1.36
C VAL A 166 2.43 -22.09 0.34
N PRO A 167 2.58 -21.12 -0.59
CA PRO A 167 1.52 -20.76 -1.53
C PRO A 167 1.37 -21.80 -2.65
N CYS A 168 2.45 -22.50 -2.97
CA CYS A 168 2.52 -23.50 -4.03
C CYS A 168 2.79 -24.90 -3.47
N ARG A 169 2.49 -25.92 -4.28
CA ARG A 169 2.72 -27.33 -3.92
C ARG A 169 4.20 -27.70 -4.09
N ALA A 170 4.58 -28.90 -3.67
CA ALA A 170 5.93 -29.40 -3.88
C ALA A 170 6.29 -29.45 -5.38
N ASN A 171 7.56 -29.20 -5.71
CA ASN A 171 8.09 -29.15 -7.07
C ASN A 171 7.41 -28.10 -7.97
N SER A 172 6.97 -26.98 -7.37
CA SER A 172 6.49 -25.82 -8.09
C SER A 172 7.02 -24.54 -7.46
N SER A 173 7.33 -23.57 -8.31
CA SER A 173 7.83 -22.25 -7.91
C SER A 173 6.72 -21.23 -8.01
N CYS A 174 6.56 -20.40 -6.98
CA CYS A 174 5.54 -19.35 -6.98
C CYS A 174 5.95 -18.16 -7.85
N VAL A 175 5.04 -17.67 -8.68
CA VAL A 175 5.18 -16.45 -9.47
C VAL A 175 3.99 -15.54 -9.18
N ASN A 176 4.27 -14.36 -8.64
CA ASN A 176 3.26 -13.37 -8.33
C ASN A 176 2.84 -12.59 -9.59
N PHE A 177 1.54 -12.35 -9.75
CA PHE A 177 0.95 -11.52 -10.80
C PHE A 177 -0.01 -10.51 -10.19
N ILE A 178 -0.34 -9.45 -10.93
CA ILE A 178 -1.30 -8.47 -10.43
C ILE A 178 -2.68 -9.14 -10.30
N GLY A 179 -3.19 -9.22 -9.07
CA GLY A 179 -4.47 -9.81 -8.69
C GLY A 179 -4.49 -11.33 -8.57
N SER A 180 -3.35 -12.01 -8.71
CA SER A 180 -3.27 -13.48 -8.65
C SER A 180 -1.83 -14.00 -8.56
N TYR A 181 -1.67 -15.30 -8.39
CA TYR A 181 -0.37 -15.96 -8.49
C TYR A 181 -0.51 -17.25 -9.30
N GLU A 182 0.59 -17.68 -9.90
CA GLU A 182 0.69 -19.01 -10.51
C GLU A 182 1.81 -19.82 -9.86
N CYS A 183 1.65 -21.13 -9.93
CA CYS A 183 2.61 -22.11 -9.43
C CYS A 183 3.06 -23.03 -10.58
N PRO A 184 3.83 -22.53 -11.57
CA PRO A 184 4.40 -23.39 -12.59
C PRO A 184 5.25 -24.50 -11.97
N CYS A 185 5.17 -25.70 -12.55
CA CYS A 185 6.02 -26.81 -12.16
C CYS A 185 7.50 -26.46 -12.42
N ASP A 186 8.36 -26.90 -11.51
CA ASP A 186 9.80 -26.76 -11.67
C ASP A 186 10.29 -27.59 -12.88
N ALA A 187 11.47 -27.26 -13.40
CA ALA A 187 12.04 -27.98 -14.55
C ALA A 187 12.16 -29.50 -14.28
N GLY A 188 11.67 -30.32 -15.21
CA GLY A 188 11.59 -31.79 -15.08
C GLY A 188 10.26 -32.29 -14.49
N PHE A 189 9.34 -31.39 -14.14
CA PHE A 189 8.02 -31.76 -13.63
C PHE A 189 6.92 -31.25 -14.54
N VAL A 190 5.87 -32.05 -14.69
CA VAL A 190 4.66 -31.70 -15.46
C VAL A 190 3.44 -31.68 -14.56
N SER A 191 2.45 -30.87 -14.94
CA SER A 191 1.18 -30.82 -14.23
C SER A 191 0.33 -32.05 -14.57
N ASN A 192 0.03 -32.87 -13.57
CA ASN A 192 -0.99 -33.93 -13.62
C ASN A 192 -2.37 -33.43 -13.15
N GLY A 193 -2.74 -32.20 -13.49
CA GLY A 193 -4.04 -31.59 -13.18
C GLY A 193 -4.21 -31.07 -11.75
N THR A 194 -3.49 -31.63 -10.77
CA THR A 194 -3.47 -31.11 -9.39
C THR A 194 -2.08 -31.06 -8.77
N GLU A 195 -1.09 -31.79 -9.29
CA GLU A 195 0.25 -31.88 -8.72
C GLU A 195 1.31 -31.85 -9.82
N CYS A 196 2.52 -31.40 -9.46
CA CYS A 196 3.70 -31.45 -10.31
C CYS A 196 4.36 -32.83 -10.13
N GLY A 197 4.12 -33.71 -11.09
CA GLY A 197 4.69 -35.04 -11.16
C GLY A 197 5.95 -35.06 -12.00
N ASP A 198 6.93 -35.86 -11.57
CA ASP A 198 8.11 -36.17 -12.36
C ASP A 198 7.67 -36.99 -13.57
N GLU A 199 7.89 -36.48 -14.78
CA GLU A 199 7.67 -37.26 -15.99
C GLU A 199 8.94 -38.04 -16.27
N ASP A 200 8.92 -39.38 -16.18
CA ASP A 200 10.10 -40.19 -16.46
C ASP A 200 10.46 -40.11 -17.96
N GLU A 201 11.24 -39.10 -18.33
CA GLU A 201 11.68 -38.89 -19.71
C GLU A 201 12.67 -39.98 -20.15
N CYS A 202 13.17 -40.80 -19.21
CA CYS A 202 14.07 -41.92 -19.47
C CYS A 202 13.31 -43.22 -19.83
N GLY A 203 12.07 -43.39 -19.35
CA GLY A 203 11.23 -44.56 -19.65
C GLY A 203 10.94 -44.72 -21.15
N GLY A 204 10.86 -43.62 -21.90
CA GLY A 204 10.65 -43.62 -23.35
C GLY A 204 11.91 -43.74 -24.22
N LEU A 205 13.10 -43.44 -23.67
CA LEU A 205 14.37 -43.46 -24.42
C LEU A 205 15.00 -44.86 -24.47
N GLN A 206 14.76 -45.70 -23.46
CA GLN A 206 15.25 -47.10 -23.44
C GLN A 206 14.69 -47.94 -24.58
N SER A 207 13.45 -47.71 -24.99
CA SER A 207 12.78 -48.45 -26.07
C SER A 207 13.11 -47.94 -27.48
N LYS A 208 13.66 -46.72 -27.61
CA LYS A 208 14.02 -46.10 -28.90
C LYS A 208 15.47 -46.31 -29.32
N LEU A 209 16.39 -46.49 -28.36
CA LEU A 209 17.83 -46.56 -28.66
C LEU A 209 18.28 -47.97 -29.09
N TYR A 210 17.70 -49.02 -28.51
CA TYR A 210 17.99 -50.40 -28.89
C TYR A 210 16.71 -51.22 -28.78
N PRO A 211 16.09 -51.65 -29.89
CA PRO A 211 15.01 -52.63 -29.80
C PRO A 211 15.59 -53.92 -29.21
N PHE A 212 14.87 -54.53 -28.26
CA PHE A 212 15.24 -55.76 -27.58
C PHE A 212 14.02 -56.70 -27.55
N GLY A 213 14.25 -58.01 -27.54
CA GLY A 213 13.20 -59.04 -27.55
C GLY A 213 13.26 -60.00 -28.74
N GLU A 214 12.37 -61.00 -28.73
CA GLU A 214 12.36 -62.07 -29.73
C GLU A 214 12.16 -61.53 -31.17
N GLU A 215 11.48 -60.39 -31.30
CA GLU A 215 11.20 -59.70 -32.58
C GLU A 215 12.45 -59.12 -33.25
N VAL A 216 13.51 -58.83 -32.49
CA VAL A 216 14.82 -58.41 -33.03
C VAL A 216 15.86 -59.52 -33.03
N GLY A 217 15.44 -60.75 -32.73
CA GLY A 217 16.29 -61.94 -32.80
C GLY A 217 17.05 -62.26 -31.51
N ASP A 218 16.72 -61.61 -30.39
CA ASP A 218 17.28 -61.98 -29.09
C ASP A 218 16.79 -63.37 -28.68
N ARG A 219 17.72 -64.24 -28.28
CA ARG A 219 17.41 -65.61 -27.82
C ARG A 219 17.76 -65.79 -26.36
N MET A 220 16.81 -66.34 -25.58
CA MET A 220 17.08 -66.80 -24.21
C MET A 220 18.10 -67.94 -24.23
N VAL A 221 19.29 -67.69 -23.70
CA VAL A 221 20.28 -68.75 -23.42
C VAL A 221 19.88 -69.41 -22.11
N LYS A 222 19.53 -70.71 -22.16
CA LYS A 222 19.28 -71.48 -20.93
C LYS A 222 20.63 -71.77 -20.25
N PRO A 223 20.75 -71.59 -18.93
CA PRO A 223 21.98 -71.93 -18.24
C PRO A 223 22.10 -73.47 -18.17
N ASP A 224 22.95 -74.05 -19.01
CA ASP A 224 23.26 -75.48 -18.95
C ASP A 224 24.13 -75.76 -17.72
N GLY A 225 23.64 -76.68 -16.88
CA GLY A 225 24.05 -76.86 -15.48
C GLY A 225 25.42 -77.50 -15.23
N ALA A 226 26.36 -77.43 -16.16
CA ALA A 226 27.72 -77.91 -15.93
C ALA A 226 28.67 -77.09 -16.81
N ASP A 227 29.37 -76.12 -16.21
CA ASP A 227 30.79 -75.84 -16.43
C ASP A 227 31.23 -74.61 -15.62
N THR A 228 32.41 -74.71 -15.02
CA THR A 228 33.07 -73.71 -14.17
C THR A 228 33.68 -72.54 -14.97
N ASN A 229 33.01 -72.11 -16.04
CA ASN A 229 33.37 -70.90 -16.80
C ASN A 229 32.11 -70.04 -16.93
N SER A 230 32.19 -68.79 -16.46
CA SER A 230 31.12 -67.80 -16.59
C SER A 230 30.64 -67.76 -18.05
N PRO A 231 29.35 -67.98 -18.35
CA PRO A 231 28.83 -67.82 -19.71
C PRO A 231 29.18 -66.43 -20.22
N TYR A 232 29.70 -66.33 -21.45
CA TYR A 232 30.05 -65.06 -22.06
C TYR A 232 29.18 -64.77 -23.29
N ILE A 233 28.82 -63.50 -23.45
CA ILE A 233 28.14 -62.97 -24.63
C ILE A 233 29.24 -62.37 -25.53
N SER A 234 29.27 -62.75 -26.81
CA SER A 234 30.20 -62.18 -27.79
C SER A 234 29.40 -61.53 -28.92
N PRO A 235 29.12 -60.20 -28.83
CA PRO A 235 28.41 -59.48 -29.88
C PRO A 235 29.24 -59.46 -31.17
N PRO A 236 28.64 -59.62 -32.37
CA PRO A 236 29.37 -59.68 -33.65
C PRO A 236 30.20 -58.43 -33.96
N LEU A 237 29.80 -57.28 -33.42
CA LEU A 237 30.43 -55.98 -33.63
C LEU A 237 31.20 -55.49 -32.39
N GLY A 238 31.35 -56.33 -31.37
CA GLY A 238 31.78 -55.91 -30.03
C GLY A 238 30.76 -54.98 -29.36
N PHE A 239 31.00 -54.60 -28.11
CA PHE A 239 30.21 -53.61 -27.39
C PHE A 239 31.12 -52.47 -26.90
N PRO A 240 30.71 -51.21 -27.05
CA PRO A 240 31.47 -50.06 -26.56
C PRO A 240 31.30 -49.93 -25.04
N PHE A 241 32.40 -49.80 -24.32
CA PHE A 241 32.42 -49.54 -22.88
C PHE A 241 33.60 -48.62 -22.54
N PHE A 242 33.36 -47.48 -21.91
CA PHE A 242 34.38 -46.44 -21.64
C PHE A 242 35.27 -46.09 -22.85
N GLY A 243 34.67 -45.89 -24.03
CA GLY A 243 35.40 -45.49 -25.24
C GLY A 243 36.34 -46.57 -25.82
N LYS A 244 36.23 -47.81 -25.35
CA LYS A 244 36.92 -48.98 -25.92
C LYS A 244 35.90 -50.02 -26.36
N LEU A 245 36.25 -50.77 -27.41
CA LEU A 245 35.42 -51.84 -27.94
C LEU A 245 35.83 -53.17 -27.31
N PHE A 246 34.87 -53.93 -26.78
CA PHE A 246 35.10 -55.23 -26.17
C PHE A 246 34.34 -56.32 -26.93
N ASP A 247 34.97 -57.47 -27.10
CA ASP A 247 34.48 -58.60 -27.90
C ASP A 247 33.77 -59.66 -27.05
N ARG A 248 33.92 -59.63 -25.71
CA ARG A 248 33.32 -60.62 -24.79
C ARG A 248 32.84 -59.99 -23.49
N LEU A 249 31.61 -60.30 -23.09
CA LEU A 249 31.00 -59.93 -21.82
C LEU A 249 30.76 -61.20 -20.98
N TYR A 250 31.42 -61.35 -19.84
CA TYR A 250 31.22 -62.51 -18.96
C TYR A 250 30.08 -62.25 -17.96
N VAL A 251 29.14 -63.20 -17.85
CA VAL A 251 27.98 -63.13 -16.96
C VAL A 251 28.14 -64.20 -15.88
N SER A 252 28.07 -63.85 -14.59
CA SER A 252 28.01 -64.84 -13.52
C SER A 252 26.57 -65.10 -13.11
N VAL A 253 26.16 -66.37 -13.04
CA VAL A 253 24.85 -66.75 -12.52
C VAL A 253 24.98 -67.08 -11.03
N LEU A 254 24.54 -66.19 -10.14
CA LEU A 254 24.36 -66.55 -8.72
C LEU A 254 23.12 -67.44 -8.62
N ARG A 255 23.31 -68.64 -8.07
CA ARG A 255 22.42 -69.82 -8.14
C ARG A 255 21.03 -69.70 -7.48
N ALA A 256 20.46 -68.50 -7.29
CA ALA A 256 19.18 -68.36 -6.58
C ALA A 256 18.15 -67.39 -7.19
N SER A 257 18.41 -66.72 -8.31
CA SER A 257 17.37 -65.92 -8.98
C SER A 257 17.57 -65.91 -10.49
N SER A 258 16.49 -66.15 -11.22
CA SER A 258 16.43 -66.22 -12.70
C SER A 258 16.61 -64.88 -13.40
N GLN A 259 17.41 -63.96 -12.85
CA GLN A 259 17.60 -62.60 -13.37
C GLN A 259 19.09 -62.31 -13.57
N VAL A 260 19.42 -61.77 -14.75
CA VAL A 260 20.73 -61.23 -15.11
C VAL A 260 20.68 -59.72 -14.85
N GLU A 261 21.35 -59.26 -13.80
CA GLU A 261 21.41 -57.84 -13.43
C GLU A 261 22.82 -57.28 -13.70
N LEU A 262 22.89 -56.19 -14.47
CA LEU A 262 24.12 -55.45 -14.78
C LEU A 262 24.28 -54.30 -13.80
N ILE A 263 25.43 -54.19 -13.12
CA ILE A 263 25.68 -53.08 -12.17
C ILE A 263 27.06 -52.46 -12.38
N HIS A 264 27.06 -51.12 -12.35
CA HIS A 264 28.23 -50.25 -12.41
C HIS A 264 28.69 -49.83 -10.99
N GLY A 265 30.01 -49.83 -10.75
CA GLY A 265 30.68 -49.46 -9.49
C GLY A 265 30.77 -47.94 -9.23
N PRO A 266 31.43 -47.53 -8.12
CA PRO A 266 30.99 -46.44 -7.26
C PRO A 266 31.41 -45.07 -7.78
N GLY A 267 30.41 -44.23 -8.07
CA GLY A 267 30.61 -42.85 -8.48
C GLY A 267 29.66 -42.52 -9.62
N CYS A 268 28.65 -41.72 -9.34
CA CYS A 268 27.96 -40.96 -10.37
C CYS A 268 29.01 -40.21 -11.18
N TRP A 269 29.30 -40.63 -12.42
CA TRP A 269 30.04 -39.82 -13.38
C TRP A 269 29.47 -40.03 -14.78
N LEU A 270 28.55 -39.13 -15.12
CA LEU A 270 28.33 -38.47 -16.41
C LEU A 270 28.59 -39.30 -17.69
N LEU A 271 27.50 -39.77 -18.30
CA LEU A 271 27.35 -39.58 -19.74
C LEU A 271 26.98 -38.11 -19.94
N ASN A 272 27.96 -37.31 -20.32
CA ASN A 272 27.76 -35.97 -20.86
C ASN A 272 26.92 -36.08 -22.14
N HIS A 273 25.60 -36.08 -21.97
CA HIS A 273 24.56 -35.46 -22.79
C HIS A 273 23.16 -35.82 -22.24
N CYS A 274 22.99 -35.78 -20.91
CA CYS A 274 21.69 -35.81 -20.24
C CYS A 274 21.54 -34.54 -19.40
N PRO A 275 20.46 -33.75 -19.56
CA PRO A 275 20.32 -32.46 -18.92
C PRO A 275 19.70 -32.53 -17.50
N CYS A 276 19.92 -33.60 -16.73
CA CYS A 276 19.29 -33.74 -15.40
C CYS A 276 20.32 -34.10 -14.31
N PRO A 277 20.78 -33.13 -13.50
CA PRO A 277 21.60 -33.36 -12.32
C PRO A 277 20.79 -33.12 -11.04
N SER A 278 19.80 -33.96 -10.72
CA SER A 278 19.19 -33.90 -9.38
C SER A 278 18.38 -35.15 -9.07
N PHE A 279 18.79 -35.84 -8.00
CA PHE A 279 18.08 -36.93 -7.31
C PHE A 279 17.98 -38.29 -8.02
N CYS A 280 19.01 -39.14 -7.84
CA CYS A 280 18.80 -40.59 -7.79
C CYS A 280 18.32 -40.95 -6.37
N PRO A 281 17.06 -41.37 -6.15
CA PRO A 281 16.64 -41.85 -4.84
C PRO A 281 17.34 -43.19 -4.53
N SER A 282 17.83 -43.30 -3.31
CA SER A 282 18.50 -44.45 -2.72
C SER A 282 17.69 -45.75 -2.87
N ARG A 283 18.11 -46.62 -3.79
CA ARG A 283 17.76 -48.05 -3.81
C ARG A 283 19.04 -48.90 -3.88
N PRO A 284 19.05 -50.11 -3.30
CA PRO A 284 20.26 -50.83 -2.93
C PRO A 284 21.09 -51.25 -4.16
N VAL A 285 22.36 -50.84 -4.17
CA VAL A 285 23.31 -51.05 -5.27
C VAL A 285 24.23 -52.25 -4.96
N LEU A 286 24.28 -53.24 -5.85
CA LEU A 286 25.23 -54.38 -5.77
C LEU A 286 26.56 -54.06 -6.51
N ARG A 287 27.63 -54.82 -6.25
CA ARG A 287 28.99 -54.61 -6.78
C ARG A 287 29.45 -55.84 -7.59
N GLN A 288 30.12 -55.64 -8.73
CA GLN A 288 30.88 -56.72 -9.38
C GLN A 288 32.18 -56.24 -10.05
N ARG A 289 33.25 -57.04 -9.97
CA ARG A 289 34.56 -56.78 -10.60
C ARG A 289 34.57 -57.28 -12.03
N LEU A 290 34.75 -56.38 -13.00
CA LEU A 290 35.03 -56.70 -14.39
C LEU A 290 36.52 -57.03 -14.55
N HIS A 291 36.84 -58.17 -15.19
CA HIS A 291 38.18 -58.46 -15.71
C HIS A 291 38.14 -58.41 -17.25
N PRO A 292 38.35 -57.24 -17.86
CA PRO A 292 38.39 -57.12 -19.32
C PRO A 292 39.68 -57.73 -19.89
N VAL A 293 39.55 -58.47 -21.01
CA VAL A 293 40.68 -58.88 -21.85
C VAL A 293 40.70 -57.91 -23.05
N PRO A 294 41.80 -57.18 -23.30
CA PRO A 294 41.89 -56.28 -24.45
C PRO A 294 41.99 -57.08 -25.76
N VAL A 295 41.45 -56.52 -26.83
CA VAL A 295 41.73 -56.98 -28.20
C VAL A 295 43.18 -56.63 -28.53
N SER A 296 43.96 -57.62 -28.95
CA SER A 296 45.33 -57.45 -29.47
C SER A 296 45.33 -56.84 -30.87
#